data_AF-A0A6J2KB74-F1
#
_entry.id   AF-A0A6J2KB74-F1
#
_cell.length_a   1.000
_cell.length_b   1.000
_cell.length_c   1.000
_cell.angle_alpha   90.00
_cell.angle_beta   90.00
_cell.angle_gamma   90.00
#
_symmetry.space_group_name_H-M   'P 1'
#
loop_
_entity.id
_entity.type
_entity.pdbx_description
1 polymer ?
#
loop_
_entity_poly.entity_id
_entity_poly.type
_entity_poly.pdbx_seq_one_letter_code
_entity_poly.pdbx_strand_id
1 'polypeptide(L)'
;MNYSNSVLIGNWSEERLKNEYEFKLFLRKRERKELLLQRSRTLFSNLLKERPLAISGTFVLYGFNVQVVASDMLVKTKSATGKPQYGLALSSLVSERQVDCLQNINDGCLMTLSPITTPCCRNTFVILSAADESLHGEKLNYGDEFLLRAENYGDPDAPPLYVRYTPEGTPGPADRMPIRLSTSKDSSCRWTTMPLLPRDRLEGLGSPVKTGAKLVLKNCVADKSLCVMNQNWMQTFFGSECGVTCRNYIDVHKRYTAENIFTLVSDVETKKKN
;
A
#
# COMPACT_ATOMS: atom_id res chain seq x y z
N MET A 1 -29.25 41.14 -9.95
CA MET A 1 -28.22 41.89 -9.20
C MET A 1 -28.09 41.22 -7.85
N ASN A 2 -26.90 40.74 -7.48
CA ASN A 2 -26.62 40.19 -6.16
C ASN A 2 -25.87 41.26 -5.35
N TYR A 3 -26.39 41.59 -4.17
CA TYR A 3 -25.80 42.56 -3.27
C TYR A 3 -24.99 41.83 -2.18
N SER A 4 -24.01 42.51 -1.58
CA SER A 4 -23.25 41.94 -0.46
C SER A 4 -24.12 41.84 0.79
N ASN A 5 -23.83 40.89 1.68
CA ASN A 5 -24.56 40.69 2.94
C ASN A 5 -24.40 41.86 3.96
N SER A 6 -23.62 42.89 3.58
CA SER A 6 -23.53 44.17 4.29
C SER A 6 -24.59 45.19 3.86
N VAL A 7 -25.30 44.94 2.75
CA VAL A 7 -26.36 45.82 2.22
C VAL A 7 -27.71 45.24 2.61
N LEU A 8 -28.53 46.05 3.28
CA LEU A 8 -29.83 45.64 3.82
C LEU A 8 -30.91 45.66 2.72
N ILE A 9 -30.83 44.73 1.78
CA ILE A 9 -31.76 44.63 0.66
C ILE A 9 -32.20 43.18 0.43
N GLY A 10 -33.48 42.97 0.09
CA GLY A 10 -34.04 41.62 -0.10
C GLY A 10 -34.06 40.81 1.21
N ASN A 11 -33.71 39.52 1.13
CA ASN A 11 -33.71 38.57 2.26
C ASN A 11 -32.44 38.67 3.13
N TRP A 12 -31.84 39.86 3.24
CA TRP A 12 -30.58 40.10 3.95
C TRP A 12 -30.58 39.55 5.39
N SER A 13 -31.72 39.60 6.08
CA SER A 13 -31.85 39.13 7.46
C SER A 13 -31.76 37.61 7.57
N GLU A 14 -32.42 36.88 6.67
CA GLU A 14 -32.36 35.41 6.58
C GLU A 14 -30.96 34.94 6.17
N GLU A 15 -30.35 35.59 5.17
CA GLU A 15 -28.99 35.29 4.72
C GLU A 15 -27.96 35.51 5.83
N ARG A 16 -28.10 36.58 6.61
CA ARG A 16 -27.22 36.85 7.75
C ARG A 16 -27.40 35.82 8.86
N LEU A 17 -28.65 35.48 9.23
CA LEU A 17 -28.93 34.47 10.25
C LEU A 17 -28.38 33.09 9.84
N LYS A 18 -28.55 32.71 8.57
CA LYS A 18 -28.00 31.48 8.00
C LYS A 18 -26.47 31.45 8.11
N ASN A 19 -25.80 32.54 7.73
CA ASN A 19 -24.34 32.64 7.83
C ASN A 19 -23.85 32.56 9.28
N GLU A 20 -24.53 33.21 10.22
CA GLU A 20 -24.20 33.11 11.65
C GLU A 20 -24.37 31.67 12.17
N TYR A 21 -25.42 30.97 11.74
CA TYR A 21 -25.65 29.58 12.09
C TYR A 21 -24.57 28.66 11.51
N GLU A 22 -24.25 28.79 10.22
CA GLU A 22 -23.19 28.02 9.56
C GLU A 22 -21.82 28.27 10.21
N PHE A 23 -21.52 29.52 10.58
CA PHE A 23 -20.30 29.87 11.28
C PHE A 23 -20.23 29.24 12.68
N LYS A 24 -21.31 29.31 13.47
CA LYS A 24 -21.38 28.65 14.79
C LYS A 24 -21.23 27.13 14.67
N LEU A 25 -21.85 26.51 13.66
CA LEU A 25 -21.72 25.08 13.38
C LEU A 25 -20.27 24.73 13.00
N PHE A 26 -19.63 25.55 12.16
CA PHE A 26 -18.22 25.39 11.82
C PHE A 26 -17.31 25.48 13.05
N LEU A 27 -17.51 26.46 13.92
CA LEU A 27 -16.73 26.60 15.16
C LEU A 27 -16.87 25.38 16.07
N ARG A 28 -18.09 24.89 16.27
CA ARG A 28 -18.35 23.65 17.04
C ARG A 28 -17.64 22.44 16.43
N LYS A 29 -17.73 22.25 15.11
CA LYS A 29 -17.04 21.15 14.43
C LYS A 29 -15.51 21.28 14.54
N ARG A 30 -14.98 22.50 14.45
CA ARG A 30 -13.55 22.80 14.59
C ARG A 30 -13.02 22.45 15.98
N GLU A 31 -13.76 22.82 17.02
CA GLU A 31 -13.43 22.52 18.43
C GLU A 31 -13.41 21.01 18.68
N ARG A 32 -14.36 20.27 18.09
CA ARG A 32 -14.45 18.81 18.19
C ARG A 32 -13.51 18.04 17.25
N LYS A 33 -12.70 18.74 16.44
CA LYS A 33 -11.83 18.14 15.40
C LYS A 33 -12.61 17.29 14.37
N GLU A 34 -13.84 17.66 14.09
CA GLU A 34 -14.74 16.97 13.16
C GLU A 34 -14.68 17.56 11.74
N LEU A 35 -13.88 18.61 11.52
CA LEU A 35 -13.68 19.14 10.17
C LEU A 35 -12.93 18.12 9.32
N LEU A 36 -13.40 17.93 8.08
CA LEU A 36 -12.77 17.04 7.10
C LEU A 36 -11.27 17.31 6.96
N LEU A 37 -10.86 18.59 6.94
CA LEU A 37 -9.46 18.99 6.88
C LEU A 37 -8.63 18.55 8.10
N GLN A 38 -9.22 18.56 9.30
CA GLN A 38 -8.53 18.09 10.51
C GLN A 38 -8.42 16.55 10.51
N ARG A 39 -9.49 15.86 10.13
CA ARG A 39 -9.51 14.39 10.01
C ARG A 39 -8.56 13.89 8.93
N SER A 40 -8.56 14.50 7.76
CA SER A 40 -7.65 14.11 6.67
C SER A 40 -6.20 14.31 7.05
N ARG A 41 -5.83 15.46 7.65
CA ARG A 41 -4.45 15.71 8.14
C ARG A 41 -4.01 14.67 9.17
N THR A 42 -4.90 14.28 10.08
CA THR A 42 -4.61 13.27 11.10
C THR A 42 -4.38 11.90 10.44
N LEU A 43 -5.27 11.49 9.54
CA LEU A 43 -5.12 10.27 8.75
C LEU A 43 -3.81 10.26 7.97
N PHE A 44 -3.47 11.32 7.24
CA PHE A 44 -2.21 11.41 6.51
C PHE A 44 -1.00 11.31 7.43
N SER A 45 -1.05 11.98 8.59
CA SER A 45 0.05 11.94 9.57
C SER A 45 0.27 10.53 10.12
N ASN A 46 -0.79 9.74 10.29
CA ASN A 46 -0.69 8.36 10.75
C ASN A 46 -0.15 7.42 9.67
N LEU A 47 -0.68 7.53 8.44
CA LEU A 47 -0.35 6.63 7.34
C LEU A 47 1.04 6.90 6.74
N LEU A 48 1.44 8.17 6.66
CA LEU A 48 2.74 8.59 6.12
C LEU A 48 3.82 8.72 7.19
N LYS A 49 3.54 8.34 8.44
CA LYS A 49 4.54 8.28 9.50
C LYS A 49 5.66 7.33 9.09
N GLU A 50 6.88 7.84 9.03
CA GLU A 50 8.06 7.08 8.61
C GLU A 50 8.32 5.89 9.54
N ARG A 51 8.79 4.80 8.95
CA ARG A 51 9.11 3.56 9.67
C ARG A 51 10.50 3.07 9.29
N PRO A 52 11.38 2.77 10.26
CA PRO A 52 12.64 2.15 9.95
C PRO A 52 12.40 0.74 9.40
N LEU A 53 13.09 0.43 8.30
CA LEU A 53 13.27 -0.95 7.85
C LEU A 53 14.36 -1.62 8.70
N ALA A 54 14.60 -2.91 8.51
CA ALA A 54 15.65 -3.62 9.22
C ALA A 54 17.06 -3.20 8.76
N ILE A 55 17.74 -2.36 9.55
CA ILE A 55 18.97 -1.63 9.17
C ILE A 55 20.24 -2.51 9.00
N SER A 56 20.18 -3.84 9.05
CA SER A 56 21.41 -4.65 8.86
C SER A 56 21.12 -6.09 8.49
N GLY A 57 21.05 -6.35 7.18
CA GLY A 57 21.07 -7.71 6.66
C GLY A 57 21.21 -7.76 5.16
N THR A 58 22.14 -8.60 4.67
CA THR A 58 22.21 -8.97 3.24
C THR A 58 20.96 -9.75 2.80
N PHE A 59 20.23 -10.33 3.74
CA PHE A 59 19.09 -11.21 3.51
C PHE A 59 17.83 -10.65 4.16
N VAL A 60 16.70 -11.05 3.61
CA VAL A 60 15.38 -10.80 4.17
C VAL A 60 15.16 -11.72 5.36
N LEU A 61 14.72 -11.15 6.50
CA LEU A 61 14.56 -11.88 7.75
C LEU A 61 13.09 -11.89 8.21
N TYR A 62 12.68 -12.97 8.85
CA TYR A 62 11.37 -13.08 9.51
C TYR A 62 11.28 -12.17 10.74
N GLY A 63 10.09 -11.62 10.96
CA GLY A 63 9.78 -10.72 12.07
C GLY A 63 10.28 -9.29 11.90
N PHE A 64 10.81 -8.93 10.73
CA PHE A 64 11.33 -7.61 10.42
C PHE A 64 10.50 -6.87 9.36
N ASN A 65 10.60 -5.53 9.38
CA ASN A 65 9.94 -4.63 8.44
C ASN A 65 10.56 -4.70 7.05
N VAL A 66 9.72 -4.87 6.04
CA VAL A 66 10.07 -4.88 4.62
C VAL A 66 9.10 -4.04 3.80
N GLN A 67 9.55 -3.61 2.63
CA GLN A 67 8.70 -3.10 1.56
C GLN A 67 8.69 -4.06 0.38
N VAL A 68 7.55 -4.15 -0.28
CA VAL A 68 7.40 -4.85 -1.57
C VAL A 68 7.43 -3.80 -2.66
N VAL A 69 8.46 -3.78 -3.50
CA VAL A 69 8.68 -2.73 -4.49
C VAL A 69 8.81 -3.31 -5.90
N ALA A 70 8.04 -2.80 -6.85
CA ALA A 70 8.24 -3.05 -8.28
C ALA A 70 9.32 -2.09 -8.80
N SER A 71 10.59 -2.45 -8.58
CA SER A 71 11.75 -1.57 -8.81
C SER A 71 11.97 -1.19 -10.28
N ASP A 72 11.59 -2.05 -11.22
CA ASP A 72 11.78 -1.82 -12.66
C ASP A 72 10.58 -1.11 -13.32
N MET A 73 9.50 -0.86 -12.59
CA MET A 73 8.29 -0.25 -13.15
C MET A 73 8.42 1.27 -13.22
N LEU A 74 8.10 1.83 -14.39
CA LEU A 74 8.11 3.25 -14.65
C LEU A 74 6.90 3.94 -13.99
N VAL A 75 7.15 5.06 -13.32
CA VAL A 75 6.09 5.95 -12.85
C VAL A 75 5.57 6.76 -14.04
N LYS A 76 4.26 6.66 -14.32
CA LYS A 76 3.63 7.33 -15.48
C LYS A 76 3.57 8.86 -15.33
N THR A 77 3.67 9.38 -14.11
CA THR A 77 3.70 10.82 -13.84
C THR A 77 5.07 11.39 -14.20
N LYS A 78 5.09 12.50 -14.96
CA LYS A 78 6.32 13.22 -15.29
C LYS A 78 6.98 13.71 -14.01
N SER A 79 8.21 13.25 -13.74
CA SER A 79 9.03 13.85 -12.70
C SER A 79 9.22 15.34 -12.97
N ALA A 80 9.22 16.17 -11.92
CA ALA A 80 9.55 17.59 -12.01
C ALA A 80 10.93 17.85 -12.65
N THR A 81 11.81 16.84 -12.64
CA THR A 81 13.17 16.90 -13.19
C THR A 81 13.29 16.38 -14.63
N GLY A 82 12.18 15.97 -15.26
CA GLY A 82 12.16 15.41 -16.63
C GLY A 82 12.81 14.02 -16.77
N LYS A 83 13.43 13.47 -15.71
CA LYS A 83 14.01 12.12 -15.71
C LYS A 83 12.93 11.07 -15.42
N PRO A 84 12.99 9.89 -16.06
CA PRO A 84 12.09 8.79 -15.74
C PRO A 84 12.31 8.35 -14.29
N GLN A 85 11.22 8.29 -13.52
CA GLN A 85 11.21 7.77 -12.16
C GLN A 85 10.77 6.30 -12.20
N TYR A 86 11.46 5.46 -11.43
CA TYR A 86 11.17 4.04 -11.31
C TYR A 86 10.91 3.67 -9.86
N GLY A 87 10.21 2.56 -9.66
CA GLY A 87 9.88 2.04 -8.34
C GLY A 87 8.46 2.38 -7.93
N LEU A 88 7.67 1.33 -7.70
CA LEU A 88 6.34 1.44 -7.10
C LEU A 88 6.26 0.55 -5.87
N ALA A 89 5.96 1.12 -4.70
CA ALA A 89 5.83 0.39 -3.44
C ALA A 89 4.38 -0.06 -3.20
N LEU A 90 4.20 -1.32 -2.82
CA LEU A 90 2.91 -1.85 -2.41
C LEU A 90 2.42 -1.10 -1.16
N SER A 91 1.26 -0.49 -1.26
CA SER A 91 0.76 0.48 -0.27
C SER A 91 -0.72 0.25 0.02
N SER A 92 -1.15 0.43 1.26
CA SER A 92 -2.57 0.36 1.62
C SER A 92 -3.33 1.61 1.18
N LEU A 93 -4.47 1.47 0.51
CA LEU A 93 -5.33 2.57 0.08
C LEU A 93 -6.51 2.75 1.03
N VAL A 94 -6.69 3.99 1.51
CA VAL A 94 -7.92 4.43 2.19
C VAL A 94 -8.75 5.24 1.20
N SER A 95 -9.98 4.83 0.97
CA SER A 95 -10.89 5.48 0.01
C SER A 95 -11.53 6.77 0.57
N GLU A 96 -12.09 7.60 -0.30
CA GLU A 96 -12.74 8.87 0.08
C GLU A 96 -13.86 8.69 1.10
N ARG A 97 -14.70 7.67 0.91
CA ARG A 97 -15.79 7.33 1.84
C ARG A 97 -15.29 6.91 3.22
N GLN A 98 -14.03 6.51 3.31
CA GLN A 98 -13.40 6.01 4.52
C GLN A 98 -12.69 7.12 5.30
N VAL A 99 -12.31 8.24 4.67
CA VAL A 99 -11.60 9.35 5.36
C VAL A 99 -12.41 9.95 6.51
N ASP A 100 -13.73 9.96 6.38
CA ASP A 100 -14.62 10.51 7.42
C ASP A 100 -14.69 9.61 8.67
N CYS A 101 -14.54 8.29 8.50
CA CYS A 101 -14.78 7.30 9.55
C CYS A 101 -13.50 6.62 10.06
N LEU A 102 -12.47 6.56 9.24
CA LEU A 102 -11.22 5.86 9.50
C LEU A 102 -10.10 6.87 9.75
N GLN A 103 -9.29 6.61 10.77
CA GLN A 103 -8.09 7.40 11.08
C GLN A 103 -6.80 6.61 10.86
N ASN A 104 -6.92 5.31 10.55
CA ASN A 104 -5.84 4.36 10.33
C ASN A 104 -6.27 3.30 9.30
N ILE A 105 -5.32 2.42 8.95
CA ILE A 105 -5.56 1.24 8.11
C ILE A 105 -6.49 0.27 8.84
N ASN A 106 -7.45 -0.33 8.13
CA ASN A 106 -8.41 -1.27 8.69
C ASN A 106 -8.71 -2.45 7.76
N ASP A 107 -9.51 -3.40 8.25
CA ASP A 107 -10.01 -4.53 7.47
C ASP A 107 -10.70 -4.06 6.19
N GLY A 108 -10.38 -4.70 5.06
CA GLY A 108 -10.95 -4.39 3.76
C GLY A 108 -10.31 -3.20 3.04
N CYS A 109 -9.31 -2.52 3.63
CA CYS A 109 -8.52 -1.53 2.89
C CYS A 109 -7.92 -2.16 1.63
N LEU A 110 -8.09 -1.50 0.48
CA LEU A 110 -7.53 -1.96 -0.78
C LEU A 110 -6.00 -1.79 -0.76
N MET A 111 -5.30 -2.45 -1.66
CA MET A 111 -3.87 -2.26 -1.86
C MET A 111 -3.63 -1.63 -3.24
N THR A 112 -2.67 -0.73 -3.35
CA THR A 112 -2.22 -0.09 -4.60
C THR A 112 -0.71 -0.10 -4.68
N LEU A 113 -0.17 0.33 -5.81
CA LEU A 113 1.25 0.54 -6.04
C LEU A 113 1.53 2.04 -6.13
N SER A 114 2.21 2.56 -5.10
CA SER A 114 2.47 3.99 -4.94
C SER A 114 3.87 4.36 -5.42
N PRO A 115 4.05 5.52 -6.07
CA PRO A 115 5.38 6.10 -6.32
C PRO A 115 6.13 6.50 -5.04
N ILE A 116 5.44 6.53 -3.89
CA ILE A 116 6.02 6.82 -2.58
C ILE A 116 6.77 5.57 -2.08
N THR A 117 8.06 5.51 -2.35
CA THR A 117 8.94 4.43 -1.91
C THR A 117 9.59 4.67 -0.54
N THR A 118 9.42 5.86 0.06
CA THR A 118 9.87 6.13 1.42
C THR A 118 9.13 5.24 2.42
N PRO A 119 9.83 4.48 3.28
CA PRO A 119 9.22 3.61 4.28
C PRO A 119 8.27 4.33 5.24
N CYS A 120 7.01 3.95 5.25
CA CYS A 120 5.97 4.48 6.14
C CYS A 120 4.97 3.39 6.55
N CYS A 121 4.12 3.68 7.53
CA CYS A 121 3.08 2.76 8.02
C CYS A 121 2.24 2.13 6.90
N ARG A 122 2.04 2.87 5.80
CA ARG A 122 1.22 2.47 4.66
C ARG A 122 1.85 1.41 3.75
N ASN A 123 3.17 1.41 3.60
CA ASN A 123 3.90 0.62 2.59
C ASN A 123 4.95 -0.33 3.20
N THR A 124 4.91 -0.49 4.52
CA THR A 124 5.82 -1.35 5.28
C THR A 124 5.04 -2.53 5.87
N PHE A 125 5.58 -3.73 5.74
CA PHE A 125 4.98 -4.96 6.22
C PHE A 125 5.98 -5.75 7.05
N VAL A 126 5.51 -6.49 8.04
CA VAL A 126 6.31 -7.48 8.76
C VAL A 126 6.15 -8.83 8.04
N ILE A 127 7.27 -9.47 7.70
CA ILE A 127 7.24 -10.83 7.15
C ILE A 127 7.12 -11.84 8.29
N LEU A 128 6.08 -12.67 8.25
CA LEU A 128 5.88 -13.76 9.21
C LEU A 128 5.89 -15.10 8.47
N SER A 129 6.47 -16.14 9.03
CA SER A 129 6.36 -17.48 8.45
C SER A 129 4.92 -17.97 8.57
N ALA A 130 4.42 -18.64 7.52
CA ALA A 130 3.07 -19.19 7.53
C ALA A 130 2.95 -20.41 8.46
N ALA A 131 4.06 -21.13 8.69
CA ALA A 131 4.12 -22.31 9.54
C ALA A 131 4.32 -21.95 11.02
N ASP A 132 5.20 -20.99 11.32
CA ASP A 132 5.51 -20.55 12.68
C ASP A 132 5.72 -19.03 12.73
N GLU A 133 4.74 -18.32 13.28
CA GLU A 133 4.79 -16.85 13.39
C GLU A 133 5.77 -16.35 14.46
N SER A 134 6.23 -17.23 15.35
CA SER A 134 7.19 -16.85 16.39
C SER A 134 8.62 -16.72 15.86
N LEU A 135 8.87 -17.19 14.63
CA LEU A 135 10.17 -17.07 13.97
C LEU A 135 10.57 -15.61 13.80
N HIS A 136 11.72 -15.26 14.37
CA HIS A 136 12.27 -13.92 14.33
C HIS A 136 13.78 -13.98 14.07
N GLY A 137 14.27 -13.20 13.11
CA GLY A 137 15.69 -13.13 12.76
C GLY A 137 16.21 -14.26 11.87
N GLU A 138 15.39 -15.25 11.56
CA GLU A 138 15.72 -16.30 10.58
C GLU A 138 15.59 -15.78 9.14
N LYS A 139 16.37 -16.35 8.23
CA LYS A 139 16.38 -15.95 6.82
C LYS A 139 15.17 -16.53 6.09
N LEU A 140 14.50 -15.69 5.31
CA LEU A 140 13.51 -16.13 4.34
C LEU A 140 14.22 -16.81 3.17
N ASN A 141 13.84 -18.04 2.83
CA ASN A 141 14.35 -18.74 1.66
C ASN A 141 13.33 -18.73 0.51
N TYR A 142 13.81 -18.92 -0.72
CA TYR A 142 12.94 -19.10 -1.87
C TYR A 142 12.10 -20.36 -1.72
N GLY A 143 10.81 -20.27 -1.99
CA GLY A 143 9.85 -21.36 -1.80
C GLY A 143 9.18 -21.39 -0.43
N ASP A 144 9.71 -20.67 0.57
CA ASP A 144 9.07 -20.61 1.88
C ASP A 144 7.70 -19.92 1.78
N GLU A 145 6.74 -20.39 2.56
CA GLU A 145 5.44 -19.75 2.70
C GLU A 145 5.47 -18.72 3.82
N PHE A 146 5.03 -17.51 3.53
CA PHE A 146 5.00 -16.41 4.49
C PHE A 146 3.75 -15.56 4.33
N LEU A 147 3.54 -14.69 5.32
CA LEU A 147 2.47 -13.72 5.41
C LEU A 147 3.08 -12.32 5.42
N LEU A 148 2.40 -11.38 4.77
CA LEU A 148 2.73 -9.96 4.85
C LEU A 148 1.74 -9.30 5.83
N ARG A 149 2.23 -8.97 7.02
CA ARG A 149 1.43 -8.30 8.05
C ARG A 149 1.62 -6.78 7.97
N ALA A 150 0.54 -6.05 7.76
CA ALA A 150 0.49 -4.61 7.97
C ALA A 150 0.16 -4.34 9.45
N GLU A 151 0.98 -3.53 10.11
CA GLU A 151 0.73 -3.11 11.48
C GLU A 151 -0.04 -1.79 11.51
N ASN A 152 -1.11 -1.75 12.31
CA ASN A 152 -1.79 -0.50 12.59
C ASN A 152 -1.06 0.23 13.71
N TYR A 153 -0.11 1.07 13.33
CA TYR A 153 0.69 1.77 14.31
C TYR A 153 -0.02 2.95 15.01
N GLY A 154 -1.18 3.36 14.52
CA GLY A 154 -1.98 4.39 15.18
C GLY A 154 -2.81 3.84 16.33
N ASP A 155 -2.94 2.51 16.41
CA ASP A 155 -3.65 1.80 17.46
C ASP A 155 -2.98 0.43 17.72
N PRO A 156 -2.05 0.35 18.70
CA PRO A 156 -1.30 -0.88 19.00
C PRO A 156 -2.17 -2.08 19.37
N ASP A 157 -3.37 -1.84 19.89
CA ASP A 157 -4.30 -2.90 20.30
C ASP A 157 -5.18 -3.38 19.14
N ALA A 158 -5.07 -2.74 17.96
CA ALA A 158 -5.83 -3.13 16.79
C ALA A 158 -5.42 -4.52 16.29
N PRO A 159 -6.39 -5.30 15.74
CA PRO A 159 -6.09 -6.62 15.21
C PRO A 159 -5.09 -6.54 14.04
N PRO A 160 -4.19 -7.52 13.91
CA PRO A 160 -3.23 -7.55 12.82
C PRO A 160 -3.94 -7.67 11.47
N LEU A 161 -3.39 -7.01 10.45
CA LEU A 161 -3.92 -7.02 9.11
C LEU A 161 -2.95 -7.75 8.18
N TYR A 162 -3.47 -8.63 7.33
CA TYR A 162 -2.68 -9.43 6.40
C TYR A 162 -3.02 -9.07 4.96
N VAL A 163 -2.01 -9.08 4.08
CA VAL A 163 -2.21 -8.88 2.64
C VAL A 163 -2.87 -10.13 2.05
N ARG A 164 -4.14 -9.99 1.65
CA ARG A 164 -4.99 -11.05 1.14
C ARG A 164 -5.28 -10.85 -0.33
N TYR A 165 -5.08 -11.90 -1.13
CA TYR A 165 -5.59 -11.94 -2.50
C TYR A 165 -6.88 -12.73 -2.56
N THR A 166 -7.98 -12.08 -2.97
CA THR A 166 -9.24 -12.81 -3.23
C THR A 166 -9.47 -12.85 -4.73
N PRO A 167 -9.40 -14.03 -5.38
CA PRO A 167 -9.78 -14.15 -6.78
C PRO A 167 -11.27 -13.80 -6.92
N GLU A 168 -11.62 -13.09 -7.99
CA GLU A 168 -13.03 -12.79 -8.27
C GLU A 168 -13.78 -14.09 -8.61
N GLY A 169 -14.65 -14.52 -7.68
CA GLY A 169 -15.59 -15.63 -7.92
C GLY A 169 -16.96 -15.16 -8.43
N THR A 170 -17.18 -13.85 -8.53
CA THR A 170 -18.46 -13.25 -8.96
C THR A 170 -18.20 -12.23 -10.06
N PRO A 171 -19.05 -12.14 -11.11
CA PRO A 171 -19.00 -11.06 -12.08
C PRO A 171 -19.33 -9.74 -11.36
N GLY A 172 -18.29 -9.08 -10.88
CA GLY A 172 -18.36 -7.73 -10.32
C GLY A 172 -17.90 -6.70 -11.36
N PRO A 173 -18.11 -5.40 -11.09
CA PRO A 173 -17.50 -4.36 -11.91
C PRO A 173 -15.99 -4.56 -11.97
N ALA A 174 -15.39 -4.40 -13.16
CA ALA A 174 -13.95 -4.57 -13.45
C ALA A 174 -13.00 -3.66 -12.64
N ASP A 175 -13.57 -2.84 -11.76
CA ASP A 175 -12.90 -1.84 -10.91
C ASP A 175 -12.61 -2.37 -9.49
N ARG A 176 -12.89 -3.65 -9.21
CA ARG A 176 -12.56 -4.26 -7.93
C ARG A 176 -11.13 -4.75 -7.92
N MET A 177 -10.29 -4.04 -7.20
CA MET A 177 -8.93 -4.48 -6.90
C MET A 177 -8.97 -5.70 -5.97
N PRO A 178 -8.40 -6.85 -6.36
CA PRO A 178 -8.59 -8.11 -5.63
C PRO A 178 -7.68 -8.27 -4.40
N ILE A 179 -6.69 -7.37 -4.23
CA ILE A 179 -5.77 -7.38 -3.11
C ILE A 179 -6.25 -6.38 -2.06
N ARG A 180 -6.44 -6.87 -0.85
CA ARG A 180 -6.92 -6.10 0.29
C ARG A 180 -6.20 -6.52 1.56
N LEU A 181 -6.30 -5.67 2.58
CA LEU A 181 -5.94 -6.04 3.93
C LEU A 181 -7.10 -6.77 4.59
N SER A 182 -6.77 -7.80 5.37
CA SER A 182 -7.77 -8.59 6.06
C SER A 182 -7.29 -8.98 7.46
N THR A 183 -8.19 -8.90 8.43
CA THR A 183 -8.03 -9.43 9.78
C THR A 183 -8.14 -10.95 9.81
N SER A 184 -8.85 -11.55 8.85
CA SER A 184 -8.96 -13.00 8.73
C SER A 184 -7.70 -13.58 8.11
N LYS A 185 -6.89 -14.27 8.93
CA LYS A 185 -5.76 -15.08 8.47
C LYS A 185 -6.30 -16.35 7.79
N ASP A 186 -6.44 -16.30 6.48
CA ASP A 186 -6.84 -17.44 5.66
C ASP A 186 -5.71 -17.89 4.72
N SER A 187 -5.92 -19.01 4.04
CA SER A 187 -4.94 -19.54 3.10
C SER A 187 -4.65 -18.58 1.94
N SER A 188 -5.60 -17.69 1.60
CA SER A 188 -5.45 -16.63 0.61
C SER A 188 -4.50 -15.50 1.02
N CYS A 189 -4.10 -15.42 2.29
CA CYS A 189 -3.06 -14.51 2.77
C CYS A 189 -1.62 -15.06 2.60
N ARG A 190 -1.47 -16.32 2.17
CA ARG A 190 -0.15 -16.96 2.03
C ARG A 190 0.52 -16.58 0.70
N TRP A 191 1.77 -16.16 0.83
CA TRP A 191 2.64 -15.79 -0.27
C TRP A 191 3.91 -16.64 -0.25
N THR A 192 4.52 -16.81 -1.41
CA THR A 192 5.83 -17.43 -1.56
C THR A 192 6.67 -16.64 -2.55
N THR A 193 8.00 -16.77 -2.45
CA THR A 193 8.95 -16.15 -3.38
C THR A 193 9.50 -17.18 -4.36
N MET A 194 9.73 -16.75 -5.58
CA MET A 194 10.37 -17.56 -6.62
C MET A 194 11.51 -16.79 -7.29
N PRO A 195 12.65 -17.43 -7.62
CA PRO A 195 13.70 -16.81 -8.40
C PRO A 195 13.19 -16.30 -9.77
N LEU A 196 13.72 -15.17 -10.22
CA LEU A 196 13.32 -14.53 -11.47
C LEU A 196 13.61 -15.42 -12.68
N LEU A 197 14.84 -15.93 -12.78
CA LEU A 197 15.30 -16.71 -13.93
C LEU A 197 14.76 -18.14 -13.84
N PRO A 198 14.15 -18.68 -14.92
CA PRO A 198 13.61 -20.04 -14.93
C PRO A 198 14.62 -21.14 -14.56
N ARG A 199 15.90 -20.95 -14.93
CA ARG A 199 16.97 -21.92 -14.68
C ARG A 199 17.28 -22.07 -13.19
N ASP A 200 17.20 -20.97 -12.46
CA ASP A 200 17.56 -20.91 -11.04
C ASP A 200 16.39 -21.31 -10.14
N ARG A 201 15.20 -21.61 -10.68
CA ARG A 201 14.01 -21.91 -9.86
C ARG A 201 14.14 -23.20 -9.07
N LEU A 202 14.76 -24.22 -9.67
CA LEU A 202 14.95 -25.51 -9.01
C LEU A 202 16.15 -25.44 -8.06
N GLU A 203 17.28 -24.92 -8.56
CA GLU A 203 18.54 -24.84 -7.80
C GLU A 203 18.51 -23.79 -6.68
N GLY A 204 17.75 -22.71 -6.87
CA GLY A 204 17.59 -21.63 -5.90
C GLY A 204 16.53 -21.89 -4.84
N LEU A 205 15.72 -22.94 -4.97
CA LEU A 205 14.73 -23.30 -3.94
C LEU A 205 15.45 -23.63 -2.63
N GLY A 206 14.97 -23.09 -1.51
CA GLY A 206 15.63 -23.22 -0.20
C GLY A 206 16.88 -22.36 -0.02
N SER A 207 17.30 -21.58 -1.03
CA SER A 207 18.37 -20.59 -0.87
C SER A 207 17.83 -19.28 -0.27
N PRO A 208 18.63 -18.56 0.55
CA PRO A 208 18.16 -17.36 1.23
C PRO A 208 17.94 -16.19 0.27
N VAL A 209 16.83 -15.49 0.45
CA VAL A 209 16.43 -14.33 -0.35
C VAL A 209 17.26 -13.11 0.07
N LYS A 210 18.04 -12.58 -0.86
CA LYS A 210 18.80 -11.35 -0.64
C LYS A 210 17.88 -10.12 -0.69
N THR A 211 18.17 -9.15 0.17
CA THR A 211 17.50 -7.85 0.14
C THR A 211 17.73 -7.16 -1.21
N GLY A 212 16.67 -6.61 -1.80
CA GLY A 212 16.74 -5.94 -3.11
C GLY A 212 16.88 -6.89 -4.30
N ALA A 213 16.94 -8.21 -4.08
CA ALA A 213 16.97 -9.17 -5.19
C ALA A 213 15.65 -9.17 -5.96
N LYS A 214 15.75 -9.21 -7.28
CA LYS A 214 14.60 -9.32 -8.18
C LYS A 214 14.00 -10.72 -8.09
N LEU A 215 12.73 -10.79 -7.79
CA LEU A 215 11.99 -12.03 -7.58
C LEU A 215 10.54 -11.91 -8.04
N VAL A 216 9.86 -13.05 -8.04
CA VAL A 216 8.43 -13.13 -8.29
C VAL A 216 7.74 -13.50 -6.99
N LEU A 217 6.72 -12.72 -6.61
CA LEU A 217 5.85 -13.02 -5.47
C LEU A 217 4.62 -13.75 -5.96
N LYS A 218 4.32 -14.91 -5.39
CA LYS A 218 3.20 -15.77 -5.80
C LYS A 218 2.26 -16.01 -4.64
N ASN A 219 0.96 -15.91 -4.89
CA ASN A 219 -0.04 -16.35 -3.93
C ASN A 219 -0.12 -17.88 -3.94
N CYS A 220 0.03 -18.51 -2.77
CA CYS A 220 0.15 -19.97 -2.69
C CYS A 220 -1.13 -20.71 -3.11
N VAL A 221 -2.30 -20.12 -2.86
CA VAL A 221 -3.60 -20.78 -3.15
C VAL A 221 -4.04 -20.56 -4.58
N ALA A 222 -3.94 -19.33 -5.07
CA ALA A 222 -4.40 -19.00 -6.42
C ALA A 222 -3.41 -19.39 -7.52
N ASP A 223 -2.18 -19.77 -7.15
CA ASP A 223 -1.07 -20.06 -8.05
C ASP A 223 -0.75 -18.91 -9.05
N LYS A 224 -1.08 -17.68 -8.66
CA LYS A 224 -0.89 -16.46 -9.47
C LYS A 224 0.12 -15.55 -8.83
N SER A 225 0.91 -14.89 -9.67
CA SER A 225 1.96 -13.98 -9.25
C SER A 225 1.43 -12.56 -9.11
N LEU A 226 1.90 -11.84 -8.09
CA LEU A 226 1.65 -10.41 -7.92
C LEU A 226 2.05 -9.67 -9.19
N CYS A 227 1.23 -8.73 -9.64
CA CYS A 227 1.51 -7.92 -10.81
C CYS A 227 1.00 -6.49 -10.70
N VAL A 228 1.73 -5.60 -11.39
CA VAL A 228 1.36 -4.21 -11.58
C VAL A 228 0.34 -4.10 -12.71
N MET A 229 -0.79 -3.44 -12.44
CA MET A 229 -1.79 -3.13 -13.47
C MET A 229 -1.40 -1.83 -14.19
N ASN A 230 -0.35 -1.89 -15.01
CA ASN A 230 0.30 -0.71 -15.61
C ASN A 230 -0.66 0.23 -16.38
N GLN A 231 -1.79 -0.28 -16.86
CA GLN A 231 -2.80 0.53 -17.56
C GLN A 231 -3.80 1.21 -16.61
N ASN A 232 -3.93 0.73 -15.38
CA ASN A 232 -4.91 1.14 -14.38
C ASN A 232 -4.25 2.10 -13.39
N TRP A 233 -4.09 3.35 -13.80
CA TRP A 233 -3.67 4.42 -12.90
C TRP A 233 -4.88 5.16 -12.36
N MET A 234 -4.87 5.42 -11.06
CA MET A 234 -5.95 6.09 -10.34
C MET A 234 -5.41 7.28 -9.54
N GLN A 235 -6.19 8.36 -9.51
CA GLN A 235 -5.88 9.50 -8.66
C GLN A 235 -6.39 9.22 -7.25
N THR A 236 -5.49 9.24 -6.29
CA THR A 236 -5.80 9.06 -4.86
C THR A 236 -5.39 10.30 -4.08
N PHE A 237 -5.74 10.32 -2.79
CA PHE A 237 -5.25 11.31 -1.83
C PHE A 237 -3.72 11.41 -1.73
N PHE A 238 -3.01 10.34 -2.09
CA PHE A 238 -1.55 10.27 -2.02
C PHE A 238 -0.88 10.56 -3.36
N GLY A 239 -1.67 10.92 -4.38
CA GLY A 239 -1.20 11.14 -5.75
C GLY A 239 -1.67 10.06 -6.71
N SER A 240 -1.02 10.01 -7.87
CA SER A 240 -1.31 9.02 -8.91
C SER A 240 -0.71 7.67 -8.53
N GLU A 241 -1.56 6.66 -8.38
CA GLU A 241 -1.17 5.31 -7.97
C GLU A 241 -1.61 4.29 -9.00
N CYS A 242 -0.92 3.16 -9.04
CA CYS A 242 -1.18 2.10 -9.99
C CYS A 242 -1.94 0.95 -9.31
N GLY A 243 -2.84 0.32 -10.04
CA GLY A 243 -3.54 -0.87 -9.58
C GLY A 243 -2.58 -2.04 -9.37
N VAL A 244 -2.93 -2.97 -8.49
CA VAL A 244 -2.19 -4.21 -8.22
C VAL A 244 -3.15 -5.39 -8.19
N THR A 245 -2.75 -6.49 -8.81
CA THR A 245 -3.53 -7.73 -8.88
C THR A 245 -2.60 -8.94 -8.87
N CYS A 246 -3.14 -10.16 -9.01
CA CYS A 246 -2.35 -11.36 -9.24
C CYS A 246 -2.67 -11.94 -10.61
N ARG A 247 -1.70 -11.91 -11.52
CA ARG A 247 -1.76 -12.49 -12.86
C ARG A 247 -0.35 -12.79 -13.33
N ASN A 248 -0.17 -13.89 -14.05
CA ASN A 248 1.11 -14.24 -14.65
C ASN A 248 1.20 -13.61 -16.04
N TYR A 249 1.99 -12.53 -16.18
CA TYR A 249 2.41 -11.99 -17.46
C TYR A 249 3.76 -12.59 -17.85
N ILE A 250 3.73 -13.38 -18.92
CA ILE A 250 4.85 -14.18 -19.37
C ILE A 250 5.13 -13.84 -20.83
N ASP A 251 6.39 -13.62 -21.17
CA ASP A 251 6.83 -13.40 -22.55
C ASP A 251 6.81 -14.71 -23.37
N VAL A 252 7.08 -14.59 -24.68
CA VAL A 252 7.19 -15.74 -25.59
C VAL A 252 8.30 -16.73 -25.20
N HIS A 253 9.24 -16.32 -24.34
CA HIS A 253 10.34 -17.14 -23.84
C HIS A 253 10.07 -17.74 -22.45
N LYS A 254 8.82 -17.71 -21.99
CA LYS A 254 8.40 -18.23 -20.67
C LYS A 254 9.03 -17.47 -19.48
N ARG A 255 9.46 -16.23 -19.67
CA ARG A 255 9.98 -15.36 -18.60
C ARG A 255 8.93 -14.37 -18.16
N TYR A 256 8.93 -14.02 -16.88
CA TYR A 256 8.04 -12.99 -16.36
C TYR A 256 8.39 -11.62 -16.93
N THR A 257 7.38 -10.83 -17.28
CA THR A 257 7.54 -9.43 -17.69
C THR A 257 7.80 -8.55 -16.46
N ALA A 258 8.26 -7.31 -16.69
CA ALA A 258 8.55 -6.34 -15.62
C ALA A 258 7.37 -6.12 -14.65
N GLU A 259 6.13 -6.30 -15.11
CA GLU A 259 4.93 -6.15 -14.29
C GLU A 259 4.86 -7.15 -13.13
N ASN A 260 5.53 -8.30 -13.25
CA ASN A 260 5.59 -9.35 -12.23
C ASN A 260 6.89 -9.36 -11.41
N ILE A 261 7.82 -8.45 -11.69
CA ILE A 261 9.12 -8.41 -11.03
C ILE A 261 9.04 -7.47 -9.84
N PHE A 262 9.27 -8.03 -8.66
CA PHE A 262 9.30 -7.29 -7.39
C PHE A 262 10.62 -7.52 -6.67
N THR A 263 10.91 -6.64 -5.73
CA THR A 263 12.04 -6.73 -4.81
C THR A 263 11.52 -6.57 -3.39
N LEU A 264 12.00 -7.42 -2.48
CA LEU A 264 11.80 -7.24 -1.05
C LEU A 264 12.92 -6.36 -0.51
N VAL A 265 12.57 -5.16 -0.06
CA VAL A 265 13.51 -4.16 0.46
C VAL A 265 13.37 -4.13 1.98
N SER A 266 14.40 -4.60 2.68
CA SER A 266 14.50 -4.55 4.14
C SER A 266 15.58 -3.59 4.62
N ASP A 267 16.42 -3.07 3.72
CA ASP A 267 17.48 -2.12 4.04
C ASP A 267 17.12 -0.73 3.51
N VAL A 268 17.45 0.31 4.26
CA VAL A 268 17.41 1.67 3.73
C VAL A 268 18.71 1.81 2.97
N GLU A 269 18.66 1.76 1.63
CA GLU A 269 19.73 2.36 0.84
C GLU A 269 19.79 3.82 1.27
N THR A 270 20.68 4.13 2.22
CA THR A 270 21.06 5.49 2.54
C THR A 270 21.60 6.02 1.23
N LYS A 271 20.78 6.77 0.49
CA LYS A 271 21.24 7.53 -0.66
C LYS A 271 22.48 8.25 -0.19
N LYS A 272 23.66 7.82 -0.65
CA LYS A 272 24.88 8.58 -0.49
C LYS A 272 24.56 9.94 -1.07
N LYS A 273 24.46 10.95 -0.21
CA LYS A 273 24.50 12.35 -0.63
C LYS A 273 25.85 12.50 -1.32
N ASN A 274 25.83 12.51 -2.66
CA ASN A 274 26.90 13.11 -3.44
C ASN A 274 26.75 14.62 -3.36
#